data_AF-A0A9P9RK19-F1
#
_entry.id   AF-A0A9P9RK19-F1
#
_cell.length_a   1.000
_cell.length_b   1.000
_cell.length_c   1.000
_cell.angle_alpha   90.00
_cell.angle_beta   90.00
_cell.angle_gamma   90.00
#
_symmetry.space_group_name_H-M   'P 1'
#
loop_
_entity.id
_entity.type
_entity.pdbx_description
1 polymer ?
#
loop_
_entity_poly.entity_id
_entity_poly.type
_entity_poly.pdbx_seq_one_letter_code
_entity_poly.pdbx_strand_id
1 'polypeptide(L)' 'FNSPMIYFVAVLGIVEDENRLRHTGEYSYMLAGFTYCIRLLFIEYILLIATRRKQTAEDINQFLKLRKKYLVIGN' A
#
# COMPACT_ATOMS: atom_id res chain seq x y z
N PHE A 1 16.90 -1.49 9.85
CA PHE A 1 15.93 -0.92 8.90
C PHE A 1 14.65 -0.58 9.66
N ASN A 2 14.32 0.70 9.87
CA ASN A 2 13.20 1.12 10.74
C ASN A 2 11.85 1.33 10.02
N SER A 3 11.74 0.92 8.75
CA SER A 3 10.50 1.00 7.99
C SER A 3 10.27 -0.31 7.23
N PRO A 4 9.13 -1.00 7.46
CA PRO A 4 8.76 -2.22 6.73
C PRO A 4 8.73 -2.01 5.22
N MET A 5 8.40 -0.79 4.77
CA MET A 5 8.39 -0.43 3.35
C MET A 5 9.79 -0.43 2.74
N ILE A 6 10.79 0.12 3.45
CA ILE A 6 12.17 0.13 2.97
C ILE A 6 12.70 -1.30 2.89
N TYR A 7 12.37 -2.14 3.88
CA TYR A 7 12.71 -3.56 3.85
C TYR A 7 12.06 -4.29 2.67
N PHE A 8 10.77 -4.06 2.42
CA PHE A 8 10.05 -4.68 1.32
C PHE A 8 10.63 -4.30 -0.04
N VAL A 9 10.96 -3.01 -0.25
CA VAL A 9 11.62 -2.53 -1.46
C VAL A 9 13.01 -3.14 -1.62
N ALA A 10 13.78 -3.24 -0.53
CA ALA A 10 15.10 -3.87 -0.56
C ALA A 10 15.01 -5.36 -0.95
N VAL A 11 14.05 -6.10 -0.40
CA VAL A 11 13.81 -7.51 -0.74
C VAL A 11 13.36 -7.68 -2.19
N LEU A 12 12.49 -6.81 -2.71
CA LEU A 12 12.09 -6.82 -4.13
C LEU A 12 13.27 -6.58 -5.09
N GLY A 13 14.29 -5.86 -4.62
CA GLY A 13 15.49 -5.57 -5.39
C GLY A 13 16.53 -6.69 -5.40
N ILE A 14 16.42 -7.70 -4.54
CA ILE A 14 17.39 -8.79 -4.42
C ILE A 14 17.00 -9.93 -5.38
N VAL A 15 17.98 -10.43 -6.13
CA VAL A 15 17.86 -11.70 -6.88
C VAL A 15 18.27 -12.83 -5.93
N GLU A 16 17.36 -13.78 -5.69
CA GLU A 16 17.52 -14.87 -4.73
C GLU A 16 18.72 -15.78 -5.06
N ASP A 17 19.06 -15.96 -6.34
CA ASP A 17 20.14 -16.84 -6.81
C ASP A 17 21.54 -16.23 -6.76
N GLU A 18 21.69 -14.90 -6.83
CA GLU A 18 23.01 -14.28 -7.03
C GLU A 18 23.48 -13.39 -5.87
N ASN A 19 22.69 -13.18 -4.82
CA ASN A 19 22.98 -12.19 -3.76
C ASN A 19 23.36 -10.81 -4.35
N ARG A 20 22.77 -10.49 -5.52
CA ARG A 20 23.01 -9.27 -6.30
C ARG A 20 21.70 -8.52 -6.49
N LEU A 21 21.81 -7.21 -6.66
CA LEU A 21 20.68 -6.35 -7.00
C LEU A 21 20.21 -6.65 -8.43
N ARG A 22 18.89 -6.75 -8.63
CA ARG A 22 18.27 -6.92 -9.96
C ARG A 22 18.77 -5.86 -10.91
N HIS A 23 19.03 -6.27 -12.16
CA HIS A 23 19.44 -5.34 -13.19
C HIS A 23 18.34 -4.28 -13.40
N THR A 24 18.75 -3.03 -13.60
CA THR A 24 17.89 -1.84 -13.53
C THR A 24 16.68 -1.91 -14.46
N GLY A 25 16.79 -2.58 -15.61
CA GLY A 25 15.67 -2.77 -16.54
C GLY A 25 14.54 -3.66 -16.00
N GLU A 26 14.87 -4.70 -15.25
CA GLU A 26 13.90 -5.66 -14.72
C GLU A 26 13.30 -5.19 -13.39
N TYR A 27 14.07 -4.43 -12.62
CA TYR A 27 13.62 -3.87 -11.34
C TYR A 27 12.68 -2.66 -11.51
N SER A 28 12.87 -1.87 -12.57
CA SER A 28 12.14 -0.61 -12.78
C SER A 28 10.63 -0.81 -12.91
N TYR A 29 10.18 -1.86 -13.60
CA TYR A 29 8.74 -2.15 -13.73
C TYR A 29 8.10 -2.54 -12.39
N MET A 30 8.80 -3.35 -11.60
CA MET A 30 8.33 -3.78 -10.28
C MET A 30 8.28 -2.61 -9.29
N LEU A 31 9.30 -1.74 -9.32
CA LEU A 31 9.33 -0.51 -8.53
C LEU A 31 8.25 0.50 -8.97
N ALA A 32 7.98 0.60 -10.27
CA ALA A 32 6.90 1.44 -10.80
C ALA A 32 5.53 0.94 -10.32
N GLY A 33 5.29 -0.37 -10.35
CA GLY A 33 4.07 -0.97 -9.80
C GLY A 33 3.91 -0.69 -8.30
N PHE A 34 4.98 -0.89 -7.52
CA PHE A 34 4.98 -0.60 -6.09
C PHE A 34 4.71 0.89 -5.80
N THR A 35 5.34 1.79 -6.55
CA THR A 35 5.14 3.24 -6.43
C THR A 35 3.70 3.63 -6.80
N TYR A 36 3.12 2.99 -7.82
CA TYR A 36 1.73 3.19 -8.21
C TYR A 36 0.77 2.77 -7.08
N CYS A 37 0.99 1.61 -6.47
CA CYS A 37 0.20 1.16 -5.32
C CYS A 37 0.30 2.13 -4.14
N ILE A 38 1.50 2.63 -3.80
CA ILE A 38 1.66 3.64 -2.74
C ILE A 38 0.89 4.91 -3.07
N ARG A 39 0.98 5.41 -4.30
CA ARG A 39 0.24 6.60 -4.73
C ARG A 39 -1.26 6.41 -4.59
N LEU A 40 -1.78 5.24 -4.99
CA LEU A 40 -3.20 4.92 -4.89
C LEU A 40 -3.66 4.87 -3.43
N LEU A 41 -2.91 4.18 -2.56
CA LEU A 41 -3.19 4.16 -1.11
C LEU A 41 -3.12 5.56 -0.48
N PHE A 42 -2.17 6.39 -0.92
CA PHE A 42 -2.03 7.74 -0.41
C PHE A 42 -3.20 8.64 -0.86
N ILE A 43 -3.66 8.50 -2.11
CA ILE A 43 -4.85 9.20 -2.61
C ILE A 43 -6.09 8.74 -1.83
N GLU A 44 -6.28 7.44 -1.64
CA GLU A 44 -7.40 6.93 -0.82
C GLU A 44 -7.32 7.44 0.61
N TYR A 45 -6.13 7.49 1.20
CA TYR A 45 -5.93 7.99 2.56
C TYR A 45 -6.21 9.50 2.67
N ILE A 46 -5.71 10.31 1.74
CA ILE A 46 -6.00 11.75 1.67
C ILE A 46 -7.49 11.97 1.44
N LEU A 47 -8.10 11.23 0.50
CA LEU A 47 -9.52 11.31 0.21
C LEU A 47 -10.35 10.92 1.43
N LEU A 48 -9.94 9.88 2.15
CA LEU A 48 -10.57 9.47 3.40
C LEU A 48 -10.45 10.57 4.45
N ILE A 49 -9.30 11.25 4.57
CA ILE A 49 -9.13 12.37 5.52
C ILE A 49 -10.00 13.58 5.13
N ALA A 50 -9.99 13.95 3.85
CA ALA A 50 -10.77 15.06 3.32
C ALA A 50 -12.27 14.81 3.48
N THR A 51 -12.70 13.58 3.22
CA THR A 51 -14.09 13.14 3.40
C THR A 51 -14.44 13.05 4.89
N ARG A 52 -13.53 12.56 5.75
CA ARG A 52 -13.74 12.51 7.21
C ARG A 52 -13.93 13.89 7.85
N ARG A 53 -13.33 14.97 7.33
CA ARG A 53 -13.62 16.33 7.82
C ARG A 53 -15.05 16.79 7.55
N LYS A 54 -15.72 16.21 6.54
CA LYS A 54 -17.11 16.53 6.16
C LYS A 54 -18.12 15.48 6.65
N GLN A 55 -17.66 14.32 7.11
CA GLN A 55 -18.50 13.21 7.53
C GLN A 55 -19.01 13.38 8.95
N THR A 56 -20.28 13.07 9.15
CA THR A 56 -20.91 13.02 10.48
C THR A 56 -20.56 11.67 11.13
N ALA A 57 -20.66 11.57 12.46
CA ALA A 57 -20.37 10.32 13.20
C ALA A 57 -21.12 9.09 12.65
N GLU A 58 -22.28 9.32 12.03
CA GLU A 58 -23.12 8.30 11.40
C GLU A 58 -22.51 7.72 10.12
N ASP A 59 -21.92 8.55 9.25
CA ASP A 59 -21.21 8.12 8.03
C ASP A 59 -19.98 7.26 8.37
N ILE A 60 -19.28 7.63 9.45
CA ILE A 60 -18.11 6.89 9.93
C ILE A 60 -18.54 5.50 10.43
N ASN A 61 -19.64 5.43 11.18
CA ASN A 61 -20.19 4.15 11.66
C ASN A 61 -20.65 3.27 10.51
N GLN A 62 -21.32 3.83 9.50
CA GLN A 62 -21.72 3.08 8.31
C GLN A 62 -20.51 2.55 7.53
N PHE A 63 -19.47 3.37 7.34
CA PHE A 63 -18.24 2.95 6.69
C PHE A 63 -17.54 1.81 7.45
N LEU A 64 -17.42 1.90 8.78
CA LEU A 64 -16.82 0.85 9.60
C LEU A 64 -17.62 -0.46 9.54
N LYS A 65 -18.95 -0.38 9.48
CA LYS A 65 -19.83 -1.53 9.34
C LYS A 65 -19.66 -2.21 7.98
N LEU A 66 -19.56 -1.43 6.90
CA LEU A 66 -19.27 -1.92 5.56
C LEU A 66 -17.86 -2.52 5.48
N ARG A 67 -16.85 -1.83 5.99
CA ARG A 67 -15.48 -2.34 6.05
C ARG A 67 -15.44 -3.69 6.76
N LYS A 68 -16.06 -3.83 7.93
CA LYS A 68 -16.10 -5.11 8.66
C LYS A 68 -16.83 -6.22 7.90
N LYS A 69 -17.80 -5.88 7.06
CA LYS A 69 -18.57 -6.83 6.24
C LYS A 69 -17.78 -7.31 5.01
N TYR A 70 -16.98 -6.44 4.40
CA TYR A 70 -16.29 -6.70 3.13
C TYR A 70 -14.78 -6.93 3.28
N LEU A 71 -14.20 -6.71 4.46
CA LEU A 71 -12.81 -7.07 4.72
C LEU A 71 -12.74 -8.58 4.83
N VAL A 72 -12.49 -9.23 3.69
CA VAL A 72 -12.10 -10.64 3.62
C VAL A 72 -10.83 -10.74 4.46
N ILE A 73 -10.96 -11.37 5.64
CA ILE A 73 -9.81 -11.81 6.40
C ILE A 73 -9.20 -12.92 5.56
N GLY A 74 -8.16 -12.59 4.80
CA GLY A 74 -7.34 -13.59 4.12
C GLY A 74 -6.80 -14.54 5.18
N ASN A 75 -7.18 -15.81 5.08
CA ASN A 75 -6.75 -16.89 5.96
C ASN A 75 -5.43 -17.48 5.47
#